data_AF-A0A6P7Z6V8-F1
#
_entry.id   AF-A0A6P7Z6V8-F1
#
_cell.length_a   1.000
_cell.length_b   1.000
_cell.length_c   1.000
_cell.angle_alpha   90.00
_cell.angle_beta   90.00
_cell.angle_gamma   90.00
#
_symmetry.space_group_name_H-M   'P 1'
#
loop_
_entity.id
_entity.type
_entity.pdbx_description
1 polymer ?
#
loop_
_entity_poly.entity_id
_entity_poly.type
_entity_poly.pdbx_seq_one_letter_code
_entity_poly.pdbx_strand_id
1 'polypeptide(L)'
;MIYAHEKWQEGLCKPLLTYKSGIYFVKLGENFTLDCMYNECKKLQFQVHWCKEKGRQDCTVIPENTKDVIYSSREPAMNKTKSITVMNATKEASGRYECQATVPPSLSPFAIGHIVNIVVAEFAVNISEPTVQLSEGDSVNLTCAITFPANHLDKVFIAWMKDNISCELADPTKGNMSTLIFGEKGKDRSVLFLTKVTLKHTGFYTCCVFAKDLNTLSNGATAVIHVIQVMSSNGIILSTFGPILLCKFIFLVFLLVFISNLFRQQENTQKINLTCQCYAAVQRPREPTTWTELTEYRK
;
A
#
# COMPACT_ATOMS: atom_id res chain seq x y z
N MET A 1 16.71 -0.22 -48.81
CA MET A 1 18.17 0.01 -48.93
C MET A 1 18.87 -0.88 -47.94
N ILE A 2 19.94 -1.51 -48.39
CA ILE A 2 20.45 -2.81 -47.96
C ILE A 2 21.12 -2.71 -46.58
N TYR A 3 20.71 -3.58 -45.64
CA TYR A 3 21.45 -3.87 -44.42
C TYR A 3 22.75 -4.58 -44.81
N ALA A 4 23.89 -3.90 -44.65
CA ALA A 4 25.18 -4.56 -44.73
C ALA A 4 25.37 -5.39 -43.46
N HIS A 5 25.13 -6.70 -43.55
CA HIS A 5 25.64 -7.65 -42.59
C HIS A 5 27.18 -7.61 -42.65
N GLU A 6 27.78 -7.08 -41.59
CA GLU A 6 29.23 -6.99 -41.39
C GLU A 6 29.85 -8.40 -41.38
N LYS A 7 30.68 -8.70 -42.38
CA LYS A 7 31.78 -9.66 -42.21
C LYS A 7 32.82 -8.97 -41.33
N TRP A 8 32.78 -9.27 -40.03
CA TRP A 8 33.81 -8.90 -39.07
C TRP A 8 35.17 -9.37 -39.58
N GLN A 9 36.08 -8.43 -39.88
CA GLN A 9 37.50 -8.78 -39.97
C GLN A 9 38.07 -8.80 -38.56
N GLU A 10 38.49 -9.99 -38.12
CA GLU A 10 39.23 -10.18 -36.87
C GLU A 10 40.46 -9.26 -36.86
N GLY A 11 40.52 -8.32 -35.91
CA GLY A 11 41.68 -7.44 -35.71
C GLY A 11 41.40 -5.92 -35.74
N LEU A 12 40.17 -5.48 -36.00
CA LEU A 12 39.82 -4.04 -35.94
C LEU A 12 39.46 -3.58 -34.52
N CYS A 13 39.96 -2.39 -34.18
CA CYS A 13 39.76 -1.66 -32.93
C CYS A 13 38.30 -1.24 -32.80
N LYS A 14 37.50 -2.03 -32.08
CA LYS A 14 36.06 -1.81 -31.99
C LYS A 14 35.70 -1.07 -30.71
N PRO A 15 35.09 0.12 -30.76
CA PRO A 15 34.44 0.69 -29.60
C PRO A 15 33.29 -0.23 -29.15
N LEU A 16 33.24 -0.53 -27.86
CA LEU A 16 32.24 -1.34 -27.19
C LEU A 16 31.48 -0.44 -26.21
N LEU A 17 30.17 -0.29 -26.39
CA LEU A 17 29.39 0.36 -25.34
C LEU A 17 29.26 -0.57 -24.13
N THR A 18 29.33 0.01 -22.93
CA THR A 18 28.87 -0.66 -21.71
C THR A 18 27.36 -0.94 -21.79
N TYR A 19 26.65 -0.11 -22.57
CA TYR A 19 25.23 -0.21 -22.87
C TYR A 19 24.98 -1.26 -23.97
N LYS A 20 24.19 -2.29 -23.67
CA LYS A 20 23.71 -3.24 -24.69
C LYS A 20 22.80 -2.50 -25.68
N SER A 21 22.76 -2.95 -26.93
CA SER A 21 21.81 -2.42 -27.93
C SER A 21 20.38 -2.52 -27.39
N GLY A 22 19.66 -1.39 -27.32
CA GLY A 22 18.34 -1.34 -26.69
C GLY A 22 17.72 0.05 -26.64
N ILE A 23 16.58 0.14 -25.95
CA ILE A 23 15.85 1.38 -25.65
C ILE A 23 15.99 1.63 -24.15
N TYR A 24 16.48 2.80 -23.77
CA TYR A 24 16.64 3.23 -22.39
C TYR A 24 15.70 4.39 -22.11
N PHE A 25 14.97 4.30 -21.00
CA PHE A 25 14.05 5.35 -20.57
C PHE A 25 14.71 6.16 -19.47
N VAL A 26 14.57 7.47 -19.59
CA VAL A 26 15.03 8.42 -18.60
C VAL A 26 13.82 9.25 -18.19
N LYS A 27 13.61 9.41 -16.90
CA LYS A 27 12.54 10.26 -16.41
C LYS A 27 12.88 11.72 -16.74
N LEU A 28 11.88 12.49 -17.14
CA LEU A 28 12.03 13.91 -17.42
C LEU A 28 12.69 14.62 -16.22
N GLY A 29 13.77 15.35 -16.51
CA GLY A 29 14.57 16.08 -15.54
C GLY A 29 15.67 15.27 -14.85
N GLU A 30 15.78 13.96 -15.10
CA GLU A 30 16.90 13.16 -14.59
C GLU A 30 18.15 13.29 -15.48
N ASN A 31 19.31 12.97 -14.89
CA ASN A 31 20.57 12.91 -15.61
C ASN A 31 20.80 11.47 -16.09
N PHE A 32 21.42 11.32 -17.26
CA PHE A 32 21.86 10.00 -17.72
C PHE A 32 23.25 10.06 -18.34
N THR A 33 24.01 8.97 -18.20
CA THR A 33 25.39 8.88 -18.69
C THR A 33 25.50 7.77 -19.72
N LEU A 34 26.07 8.04 -20.88
CA LEU A 34 26.39 7.02 -21.88
C LEU A 34 27.90 6.79 -21.89
N ASP A 35 28.30 5.54 -21.64
CA ASP A 35 29.70 5.12 -21.54
C ASP A 35 30.09 4.34 -22.79
N CYS A 36 31.11 4.84 -23.50
CA CYS A 36 31.72 4.15 -24.62
C CYS A 36 33.12 3.68 -24.24
N MET A 37 33.28 2.37 -24.09
CA MET A 37 34.58 1.76 -23.84
C MET A 37 35.26 1.45 -25.17
N TYR A 38 36.57 1.62 -25.25
CA TYR A 38 37.34 1.29 -26.43
C TYR A 38 38.77 0.96 -26.04
N ASN A 39 39.39 0.07 -26.80
CA ASN A 39 40.77 -0.32 -26.55
C ASN A 39 41.69 0.56 -27.39
N GLU A 40 42.81 0.98 -26.80
CA GLU A 40 43.81 1.74 -27.53
C GLU A 40 44.54 0.82 -28.51
N CYS A 41 44.59 1.22 -29.77
CA CYS A 41 45.29 0.47 -30.80
C CYS A 41 46.57 1.15 -31.23
N LYS A 42 47.69 0.58 -30.78
CA LYS A 42 49.04 1.10 -31.05
C LYS A 42 49.37 1.28 -32.55
N LYS A 43 48.64 0.61 -33.45
CA LYS A 43 48.88 0.63 -34.90
C LYS A 43 47.94 1.53 -35.70
N LEU A 44 46.90 2.10 -35.06
CA LEU A 44 45.85 2.85 -35.75
C LEU A 44 45.50 4.10 -34.96
N GLN A 45 45.69 5.28 -35.55
CA GLN A 45 45.15 6.51 -35.00
C GLN A 45 43.66 6.59 -35.36
N PHE A 46 42.82 6.70 -34.34
CA PHE A 46 41.38 6.91 -34.49
C PHE A 46 40.90 7.86 -33.40
N GLN A 47 39.78 8.53 -33.66
CA GLN A 47 39.11 9.38 -32.69
C GLN A 47 37.77 8.76 -32.32
N VAL A 48 37.45 8.80 -31.04
CA VAL A 48 36.16 8.37 -30.52
C VAL A 48 35.33 9.60 -30.18
N HIS A 49 34.09 9.62 -30.65
CA HIS A 49 33.13 10.67 -30.33
C HIS A 49 31.73 10.11 -30.17
N TRP A 50 30.90 10.89 -29.48
CA TRP A 50 29.47 10.66 -29.42
C TRP A 50 28.78 11.53 -30.44
N CYS A 51 27.81 10.96 -31.12
CA CYS A 51 26.92 11.70 -32.01
C CYS A 51 25.46 11.33 -31.73
N LYS A 52 24.57 12.21 -32.12
CA LYS A 52 23.12 12.04 -32.01
C LYS A 52 22.49 12.20 -33.39
N GLU A 53 21.62 11.28 -33.75
CA GLU A 53 20.88 11.35 -35.00
C GLU A 53 19.94 12.55 -35.03
N LYS A 54 20.03 13.36 -36.10
CA LYS A 54 19.08 14.43 -36.41
C LYS A 54 18.37 14.09 -37.72
N GLY A 55 17.26 13.35 -37.64
CA GLY A 55 16.45 13.01 -38.80
C GLY A 55 16.81 11.65 -39.41
N ARG A 56 16.71 11.52 -40.74
CA ARG A 56 16.93 10.25 -41.46
C ARG A 56 18.33 10.31 -42.07
N GLN A 57 19.28 9.55 -41.50
CA GLN A 57 20.62 9.21 -42.01
C GLN A 57 21.88 9.97 -41.54
N ASP A 58 21.81 11.12 -40.85
CA ASP A 58 23.04 11.82 -40.41
C ASP A 58 23.16 11.90 -38.87
N CYS A 59 24.34 11.54 -38.36
CA CYS A 59 24.67 11.54 -36.94
C CYS A 59 25.52 12.76 -36.63
N THR A 60 24.92 13.78 -36.01
CA THR A 60 25.61 15.01 -35.68
C THR A 60 26.48 14.80 -34.44
N VAL A 61 27.78 15.03 -34.55
CA VAL A 61 28.73 14.97 -33.43
C VAL A 61 28.23 15.89 -32.31
N ILE A 62 28.16 15.38 -31.09
CA ILE A 62 27.79 16.16 -29.91
C ILE A 62 29.02 16.97 -29.51
N PRO A 63 28.99 18.31 -29.56
CA PRO A 63 30.16 19.11 -29.22
C PRO A 63 30.53 18.98 -27.74
N GLU A 64 31.83 18.99 -27.43
CA GLU A 64 32.31 18.90 -26.04
C GLU A 64 31.94 20.14 -25.19
N ASN A 65 31.63 21.27 -25.83
CA ASN A 65 31.23 22.52 -25.20
C ASN A 65 29.69 22.72 -25.10
N THR A 66 28.92 21.64 -25.20
CA THR A 66 27.46 21.71 -25.06
C THR A 66 27.09 22.00 -23.60
N LYS A 67 26.28 23.03 -23.34
CA LYS A 67 25.98 23.49 -21.97
C LYS A 67 25.36 22.41 -21.06
N ASP A 68 24.50 21.56 -21.62
CA ASP A 68 23.74 20.56 -20.86
C ASP A 68 24.38 19.16 -20.94
N VAL A 69 25.60 19.04 -21.48
CA VAL A 69 26.30 17.76 -21.62
C VAL A 69 27.68 17.86 -21.01
N ILE A 70 27.97 16.99 -20.04
CA ILE A 70 29.29 16.86 -19.43
C ILE A 70 30.05 15.74 -20.13
N TYR A 71 31.23 16.07 -20.64
CA TYR A 71 32.16 15.08 -21.17
C TYR A 71 33.13 14.60 -20.11
N SER A 72 33.40 13.29 -20.08
CA SER A 72 34.48 12.73 -19.27
C SER A 72 35.19 11.60 -19.99
N SER A 73 36.50 11.51 -19.74
CA SER A 73 37.36 10.46 -20.28
C SER A 73 38.14 9.80 -19.16
N ARG A 74 38.25 8.48 -19.20
CA ARG A 74 39.03 7.67 -18.24
C ARG A 74 39.92 6.71 -19.02
N GLU A 75 41.18 6.60 -18.63
CA GLU A 75 42.18 5.82 -19.37
C GLU A 75 43.06 4.96 -18.44
N PRO A 76 42.54 3.88 -17.84
CA PRO A 76 43.41 2.81 -17.36
C PRO A 76 44.25 2.25 -18.52
N ALA A 77 45.48 1.79 -18.26
CA ALA A 77 46.56 1.55 -19.23
C ALA A 77 46.26 0.68 -20.48
N MET A 78 45.08 0.04 -20.57
CA MET A 78 44.69 -0.82 -21.68
C MET A 78 43.26 -0.57 -22.21
N ASN A 79 42.38 0.06 -21.43
CA ASN A 79 40.98 0.33 -21.77
C ASN A 79 40.70 1.82 -21.58
N LYS A 80 40.17 2.48 -22.60
CA LYS A 80 39.72 3.87 -22.50
C LYS A 80 38.21 3.92 -22.47
N THR A 81 37.66 4.90 -21.75
CA THR A 81 36.23 5.16 -21.74
C THR A 81 36.00 6.63 -22.07
N LYS A 82 35.16 6.89 -23.08
CA LYS A 82 34.65 8.23 -23.39
C LYS A 82 33.17 8.27 -23.08
N SER A 83 32.79 9.18 -22.19
CA SER A 83 31.45 9.25 -21.64
C SER A 83 30.83 10.62 -21.86
N ILE A 84 29.52 10.63 -22.10
CA ILE A 84 28.70 11.84 -22.05
C ILE A 84 27.67 11.70 -20.95
N THR A 85 27.48 12.75 -20.16
CA THR A 85 26.39 12.85 -19.19
C THR A 85 25.49 13.99 -19.62
N VAL A 86 24.24 13.67 -19.98
CA VAL A 86 23.21 14.67 -20.27
C VAL A 86 22.55 15.06 -18.96
N MET A 87 22.56 16.36 -18.66
CA MET A 87 22.02 16.93 -17.43
C MET A 87 20.58 17.39 -17.65
N ASN A 88 19.72 17.20 -16.64
CA ASN A 88 18.33 17.67 -16.61
C ASN A 88 17.59 17.33 -17.91
N ALA A 89 17.52 16.04 -18.23
CA ALA A 89 17.10 15.58 -19.55
C ALA A 89 15.68 16.04 -19.91
N THR A 90 15.55 16.66 -21.07
CA THR A 90 14.27 17.07 -21.66
C THR A 90 13.80 16.10 -22.74
N LYS A 91 12.57 16.26 -23.26
CA LYS A 91 12.04 15.39 -24.32
C LYS A 91 12.93 15.42 -25.58
N GLU A 92 13.58 16.54 -25.86
CA GLU A 92 14.54 16.74 -26.96
C GLU A 92 15.83 15.95 -26.79
N ALA A 93 16.18 15.54 -25.56
CA ALA A 93 17.28 14.63 -25.31
C ALA A 93 16.95 13.18 -25.75
N SER A 94 15.69 12.85 -26.04
CA SER A 94 15.34 11.58 -26.70
C SER A 94 15.98 11.46 -28.08
N GLY A 95 16.27 10.23 -28.51
CA GLY A 95 16.75 9.93 -29.84
C GLY A 95 17.78 8.82 -29.88
N ARG A 96 18.35 8.61 -31.05
CA ARG A 96 19.38 7.62 -31.29
C ARG A 96 20.76 8.24 -31.09
N TYR A 97 21.51 7.68 -30.15
CA TYR A 97 22.89 8.04 -29.85
C TYR A 97 23.82 6.96 -30.38
N GLU A 98 24.97 7.37 -30.88
CA GLU A 98 25.96 6.46 -31.41
C GLU A 98 27.35 6.87 -30.91
N CYS A 99 28.08 5.90 -30.37
CA CYS A 99 29.51 6.08 -30.16
C CYS A 99 30.23 5.58 -31.41
N GLN A 100 30.96 6.48 -32.05
CA GLN A 100 31.66 6.21 -33.30
C GLN A 100 33.16 6.29 -33.10
N ALA A 101 33.88 5.33 -33.68
CA ALA A 101 35.31 5.42 -33.92
C ALA A 101 35.54 5.83 -35.39
N THR A 102 36.15 6.98 -35.58
CA THR A 102 36.51 7.51 -36.90
C THR A 102 38.01 7.39 -37.11
N VAL A 103 38.38 6.77 -38.22
CA VAL A 103 39.76 6.64 -38.70
C VAL A 103 40.00 7.63 -39.84
N PRO A 104 41.26 7.90 -40.21
CA PRO A 104 41.57 8.68 -41.41
C PRO A 104 40.80 8.16 -42.65
N PRO A 105 40.27 9.05 -43.51
CA PRO A 105 39.49 8.66 -44.69
C PRO A 105 40.24 7.73 -45.66
N SER A 106 41.56 7.75 -45.63
CA SER A 106 42.43 6.87 -46.42
C SER A 106 42.36 5.39 -46.01
N LEU A 107 41.91 5.10 -44.78
CA LEU A 107 41.82 3.75 -44.22
C LEU A 107 40.39 3.21 -44.21
N SER A 108 39.41 4.06 -43.93
CA SER A 108 38.00 3.72 -44.05
C SER A 108 37.18 5.00 -44.26
N PRO A 109 36.26 5.01 -45.24
CA PRO A 109 35.31 6.10 -45.39
C PRO A 109 34.15 6.03 -44.39
N PHE A 110 34.05 4.95 -43.60
CA PHE A 110 32.96 4.72 -42.65
C PHE A 110 33.45 4.73 -41.20
N ALA A 111 32.66 5.35 -40.33
CA ALA A 111 32.81 5.25 -38.89
C ALA A 111 32.21 3.92 -38.39
N ILE A 112 32.85 3.31 -37.39
CA ILE A 112 32.36 2.10 -36.74
C ILE A 112 31.60 2.50 -35.49
N GLY A 113 30.30 2.22 -35.46
CA GLY A 113 29.38 2.72 -34.45
C GLY A 113 28.73 1.63 -33.60
N HIS A 114 28.40 1.97 -32.35
CA HIS A 114 27.47 1.19 -31.54
C HIS A 114 26.34 2.09 -31.04
N ILE A 115 25.11 1.59 -31.13
CA ILE A 115 23.88 2.39 -31.06
C ILE A 115 23.16 2.18 -29.73
N VAL A 116 22.62 3.26 -29.19
CA VAL A 116 21.68 3.25 -28.05
C VAL A 116 20.52 4.21 -28.31
N ASN A 117 19.29 3.78 -28.02
CA ASN A 117 18.11 4.64 -28.16
C ASN A 117 17.67 5.16 -26.79
N ILE A 118 17.57 6.47 -26.63
CA ILE A 118 17.13 7.11 -25.39
C ILE A 118 15.71 7.65 -25.60
N VAL A 119 14.83 7.38 -24.63
CA VAL A 119 13.48 7.94 -24.57
C VAL A 119 13.36 8.69 -23.26
N VAL A 120 13.30 10.01 -23.34
CA VAL A 120 13.04 10.87 -22.18
C VAL A 120 11.56 11.14 -22.09
N ALA A 121 10.94 10.70 -21.01
CA ALA A 121 9.50 10.75 -20.84
C ALA A 121 9.07 11.07 -19.41
N GLU A 122 7.83 11.51 -19.27
CA GLU A 122 7.20 11.61 -17.97
C GLU A 122 6.94 10.20 -17.43
N PHE A 123 7.32 9.99 -16.18
CA PHE A 123 7.10 8.75 -15.47
C PHE A 123 6.65 9.04 -14.05
N ALA A 124 5.47 8.52 -13.71
CA ALA A 124 4.87 8.64 -12.39
C ALA A 124 4.13 7.36 -12.04
N VAL A 125 4.17 7.01 -10.75
CA VAL A 125 3.40 5.93 -10.16
C VAL A 125 2.57 6.55 -9.06
N ASN A 126 1.25 6.44 -9.16
CA ASN A 126 0.31 7.05 -8.23
C ASN A 126 -0.56 5.97 -7.61
N ILE A 127 -0.91 6.15 -6.34
CA ILE A 127 -1.87 5.30 -5.63
C ILE A 127 -3.08 6.13 -5.24
N SER A 128 -4.28 5.54 -5.31
CA SER A 128 -5.55 6.25 -5.08
C SER A 128 -5.63 6.89 -3.70
N GLU A 129 -5.18 6.19 -2.66
CA GLU A 129 -5.23 6.66 -1.29
C GLU A 129 -3.93 6.27 -0.55
N PRO A 130 -3.12 7.24 -0.09
CA PRO A 130 -1.85 6.96 0.59
C PRO A 130 -2.04 6.50 2.04
N THR A 131 -3.21 6.73 2.65
CA THR A 131 -3.53 6.29 4.01
C THR A 131 -5.00 5.89 4.08
N VAL A 132 -5.27 4.66 4.51
CA VAL A 132 -6.61 4.09 4.64
C VAL A 132 -6.81 3.56 6.05
N GLN A 133 -7.92 3.96 6.68
CA GLN A 133 -8.36 3.44 7.97
C GLN A 133 -9.60 2.54 7.74
N LEU A 134 -9.54 1.30 8.19
CA LEU A 134 -10.61 0.30 7.97
C LEU A 134 -11.02 -0.36 9.28
N SER A 135 -12.27 -0.76 9.38
CA SER A 135 -12.75 -1.64 10.45
C SER A 135 -12.51 -3.10 10.08
N GLU A 136 -12.30 -3.95 11.08
CA GLU A 136 -12.25 -5.40 10.87
C GLU A 136 -13.55 -5.91 10.21
N GLY A 137 -13.42 -6.64 9.11
CA GLY A 137 -14.53 -7.07 8.25
C GLY A 137 -14.76 -6.20 7.01
N ASP A 138 -14.19 -4.99 6.95
CA ASP A 138 -14.34 -4.08 5.80
C ASP A 138 -13.64 -4.63 4.55
N SER A 139 -13.88 -3.97 3.41
CA SER A 139 -13.20 -4.23 2.14
C SER A 139 -12.72 -2.92 1.52
N VAL A 140 -11.56 -2.95 0.86
CA VAL A 140 -10.98 -1.78 0.19
C VAL A 140 -10.35 -2.17 -1.14
N ASN A 141 -10.36 -1.21 -2.08
CA ASN A 141 -9.66 -1.29 -3.34
C ASN A 141 -8.59 -0.20 -3.39
N LEU A 142 -7.32 -0.60 -3.50
CA LEU A 142 -6.23 0.33 -3.78
C LEU A 142 -5.94 0.31 -5.28
N THR A 143 -6.07 1.46 -5.94
CA THR A 143 -5.75 1.59 -7.37
C THR A 143 -4.36 2.18 -7.53
N CYS A 144 -3.50 1.48 -8.25
CA CYS A 144 -2.23 2.00 -8.73
C CYS A 144 -2.37 2.40 -10.20
N ALA A 145 -2.00 3.63 -10.53
CA ALA A 145 -2.02 4.16 -11.89
C ALA A 145 -0.62 4.61 -12.30
N ILE A 146 -0.24 4.31 -13.53
CA ILE A 146 1.08 4.66 -14.08
C ILE A 146 0.94 5.67 -15.21
N THR A 147 1.82 6.66 -15.20
CA THR A 147 2.06 7.53 -16.37
C THR A 147 3.33 7.03 -17.05
N PHE A 148 3.22 6.53 -18.28
CA PHE A 148 4.35 6.02 -19.05
C PHE A 148 4.04 6.11 -20.56
N PRO A 149 5.05 6.18 -21.46
CA PRO A 149 4.81 6.22 -22.90
C PRO A 149 3.92 5.09 -23.42
N ALA A 150 2.81 5.46 -24.06
CA ALA A 150 1.72 4.54 -24.44
C ALA A 150 2.16 3.40 -25.38
N ASN A 151 3.14 3.67 -26.23
CA ASN A 151 3.74 2.73 -27.18
C ASN A 151 4.70 1.72 -26.53
N HIS A 152 4.90 1.81 -25.21
CA HIS A 152 5.81 0.95 -24.45
C HIS A 152 5.16 0.35 -23.19
N LEU A 153 3.87 0.63 -22.95
CA LEU A 153 3.12 0.07 -21.83
C LEU A 153 3.01 -1.47 -21.88
N ASP A 154 3.13 -2.08 -23.05
CA ASP A 154 3.18 -3.53 -23.24
C ASP A 154 4.42 -4.19 -22.60
N LYS A 155 5.46 -3.41 -22.31
CA LYS A 155 6.69 -3.87 -21.66
C LYS A 155 6.72 -3.60 -20.16
N VAL A 156 5.66 -2.98 -19.61
CA VAL A 156 5.58 -2.60 -18.20
C VAL A 156 4.79 -3.64 -17.39
N PHE A 157 5.26 -3.93 -16.18
CA PHE A 157 4.60 -4.81 -15.23
C PHE A 157 4.37 -4.07 -13.92
N ILE A 158 3.19 -4.27 -13.34
CA ILE A 158 2.84 -3.73 -12.03
C ILE A 158 2.70 -4.89 -11.05
N ALA A 159 3.35 -4.80 -9.89
CA ALA A 159 3.22 -5.73 -8.79
C ALA A 159 2.92 -5.00 -7.48
N TRP A 160 2.25 -5.68 -6.55
CA TRP A 160 1.99 -5.17 -5.22
C TRP A 160 2.85 -5.90 -4.18
N MET A 161 3.45 -5.13 -3.28
CA MET A 161 4.29 -5.61 -2.19
C MET A 161 3.69 -5.18 -0.86
N LYS A 162 3.82 -6.03 0.17
CA LYS A 162 3.43 -5.72 1.55
C LYS A 162 4.68 -5.62 2.44
N ASP A 163 4.59 -4.84 3.52
CA ASP A 163 5.57 -4.81 4.62
C ASP A 163 6.93 -4.17 4.29
N ASN A 164 6.89 -3.07 3.53
CA ASN A 164 8.06 -2.23 3.20
C ASN A 164 9.17 -2.94 2.42
N ILE A 165 8.82 -3.99 1.67
CA ILE A 165 9.75 -4.66 0.76
C ILE A 165 10.06 -3.73 -0.42
N SER A 166 11.35 -3.52 -0.67
CA SER A 166 11.83 -2.69 -1.79
C SER A 166 11.41 -3.28 -3.14
N CYS A 167 11.05 -2.41 -4.08
CA CYS A 167 10.74 -2.81 -5.45
C CYS A 167 11.93 -3.51 -6.13
N GLU A 168 13.18 -3.24 -5.73
CA GLU A 168 14.37 -3.90 -6.29
C GLU A 168 14.38 -5.42 -6.04
N LEU A 169 13.77 -5.86 -4.93
CA LEU A 169 13.69 -7.27 -4.50
C LEU A 169 12.50 -8.01 -5.09
N ALA A 170 11.56 -7.28 -5.69
CA ALA A 170 10.32 -7.79 -6.23
C ALA A 170 10.34 -7.94 -7.76
N ASP A 171 11.48 -7.67 -8.41
CA ASP A 171 11.65 -7.79 -9.85
C ASP A 171 11.38 -9.24 -10.32
N PRO A 172 10.25 -9.49 -11.00
CA PRO A 172 9.87 -10.84 -11.42
C PRO A 172 10.81 -11.41 -12.47
N THR A 173 11.65 -10.57 -13.10
CA THR A 173 12.70 -11.02 -14.03
C THR A 173 13.92 -11.60 -13.33
N LYS A 174 14.09 -11.35 -12.02
CA LYS A 174 15.24 -11.78 -11.21
C LYS A 174 14.96 -13.00 -10.32
N GLY A 175 13.76 -13.56 -10.36
CA GLY A 175 13.42 -14.85 -9.72
C GLY A 175 13.26 -14.81 -8.20
N ASN A 176 13.47 -13.68 -7.53
CA ASN A 176 13.28 -13.55 -6.08
C ASN A 176 11.82 -13.20 -5.78
N MET A 177 11.01 -14.22 -5.58
CA MET A 177 9.57 -14.10 -5.33
C MET A 177 9.32 -13.81 -3.84
N SER A 178 9.64 -12.59 -3.40
CA SER A 178 9.09 -12.07 -2.15
C SER A 178 7.65 -11.60 -2.39
N THR A 179 6.75 -11.86 -1.43
CA THR A 179 5.27 -11.81 -1.46
C THR A 179 4.65 -10.90 -2.54
N LEU A 180 4.49 -11.43 -3.75
CA LEU A 180 3.78 -10.77 -4.85
C LEU A 180 2.28 -10.92 -4.65
N ILE A 181 1.57 -9.80 -4.51
CA ILE A 181 0.11 -9.78 -4.54
C ILE A 181 -0.33 -9.37 -5.95
N PHE A 182 -1.16 -10.19 -6.59
CA PHE A 182 -1.68 -9.91 -7.92
C PHE A 182 -3.04 -9.21 -7.81
N GLY A 183 -3.11 -7.99 -8.33
CA GLY A 183 -4.36 -7.26 -8.54
C GLY A 183 -4.97 -7.51 -9.92
N GLU A 184 -6.18 -6.99 -10.17
CA GLU A 184 -6.74 -6.96 -11.52
C GLU A 184 -5.90 -6.03 -12.40
N LYS A 185 -5.47 -6.53 -13.56
CA LYS A 185 -4.47 -5.87 -14.42
C LYS A 185 -5.15 -5.10 -15.56
N GLY A 186 -4.94 -3.79 -15.58
CA GLY A 186 -5.06 -2.96 -16.78
C GLY A 186 -3.69 -2.67 -17.40
N LYS A 187 -3.68 -2.02 -18.57
CA LYS A 187 -2.45 -1.68 -19.31
C LYS A 187 -1.62 -0.57 -18.65
N ASP A 188 -2.29 0.31 -17.91
CA ASP A 188 -1.77 1.50 -17.24
C ASP A 188 -2.19 1.57 -15.76
N ARG A 189 -2.86 0.53 -15.25
CA ARG A 189 -3.44 0.51 -13.92
C ARG A 189 -3.46 -0.90 -13.34
N SER A 190 -3.41 -1.00 -12.02
CA SER A 190 -3.58 -2.25 -11.28
C SER A 190 -4.39 -1.99 -10.02
N VAL A 191 -5.35 -2.86 -9.71
CA VAL A 191 -6.21 -2.70 -8.51
C VAL A 191 -5.96 -3.85 -7.54
N LEU A 192 -5.52 -3.52 -6.32
CA LEU A 192 -5.41 -4.45 -5.21
C LEU A 192 -6.72 -4.47 -4.43
N PHE A 193 -7.34 -5.66 -4.37
CA PHE A 193 -8.58 -5.90 -3.64
C PHE A 193 -8.27 -6.60 -2.32
N LEU A 194 -8.68 -5.97 -1.21
CA LEU A 194 -8.63 -6.58 0.12
C LEU A 194 -10.06 -6.69 0.64
N THR A 195 -10.50 -7.90 0.95
CA THR A 195 -11.87 -8.16 1.44
C THR A 195 -11.85 -8.81 2.81
N LYS A 196 -12.82 -8.47 3.66
CA LYS A 196 -12.92 -9.01 5.03
C LYS A 196 -11.61 -8.82 5.79
N VAL A 197 -11.13 -7.58 5.82
CA VAL A 197 -9.83 -7.25 6.42
C VAL A 197 -9.80 -7.57 7.90
N THR A 198 -8.61 -7.87 8.41
CA THR A 198 -8.33 -8.19 9.81
C THR A 198 -7.10 -7.42 10.24
N LEU A 199 -6.77 -7.41 11.53
CA LEU A 199 -5.58 -6.73 12.05
C LEU A 199 -4.27 -7.14 11.33
N LYS A 200 -4.18 -8.36 10.77
CA LYS A 200 -3.01 -8.84 10.00
C LYS A 200 -2.81 -8.11 8.67
N HIS A 201 -3.85 -7.48 8.15
CA HIS A 201 -3.80 -6.73 6.90
C HIS A 201 -3.25 -5.31 7.09
N THR A 202 -3.06 -4.85 8.32
CA THR A 202 -2.34 -3.60 8.61
C THR A 202 -0.92 -3.68 8.07
N GLY A 203 -0.46 -2.59 7.46
CA GLY A 203 0.90 -2.48 6.95
C GLY A 203 1.04 -1.52 5.76
N PHE A 204 2.24 -1.52 5.19
CA PHE A 204 2.58 -0.76 3.99
C PHE A 204 2.34 -1.60 2.76
N TYR A 205 1.60 -1.06 1.79
CA TYR A 205 1.33 -1.65 0.49
C TYR A 205 1.98 -0.80 -0.60
N THR A 206 3.03 -1.32 -1.21
CA THR A 206 3.78 -0.62 -2.26
C THR A 206 3.40 -1.20 -3.61
N CYS A 207 2.93 -0.34 -4.52
CA CYS A 207 2.81 -0.65 -5.94
C CYS A 207 4.17 -0.44 -6.60
N CYS A 208 4.77 -1.52 -7.10
CA CYS A 208 6.05 -1.52 -7.79
C CYS A 208 5.84 -1.68 -9.30
N VAL A 209 6.54 -0.85 -10.06
CA VAL A 209 6.51 -0.86 -11.52
C VAL A 209 7.85 -1.30 -12.05
N PHE A 210 7.82 -2.33 -12.88
CA PHE A 210 8.96 -2.92 -13.56
C PHE A 210 8.78 -2.78 -15.05
N ALA A 211 9.87 -2.81 -15.79
CA ALA A 211 9.78 -2.84 -17.23
C ALA A 211 10.75 -3.88 -17.79
N LYS A 212 10.28 -4.75 -18.69
CA LYS A 212 11.08 -5.81 -19.30
C LYS A 212 12.16 -5.20 -20.20
N ASP A 213 13.34 -5.80 -20.21
CA ASP A 213 14.45 -5.42 -21.10
C ASP A 213 14.90 -3.95 -20.90
N LEU A 214 14.66 -3.41 -19.70
CA LEU A 214 14.89 -2.02 -19.33
C LEU A 214 15.79 -1.97 -18.09
N ASN A 215 16.97 -1.38 -18.25
CA ASN A 215 18.01 -1.46 -17.22
C ASN A 215 17.82 -0.51 -16.02
N THR A 216 16.80 0.36 -16.01
CA THR A 216 16.76 1.49 -15.04
C THR A 216 15.35 1.97 -14.65
N LEU A 217 14.32 1.13 -14.70
CA LEU A 217 12.99 1.54 -14.22
C LEU A 217 12.49 0.62 -13.10
N SER A 218 12.91 0.92 -11.87
CA SER A 218 12.21 0.49 -10.67
C SER A 218 11.72 1.73 -9.92
N ASN A 219 10.41 1.93 -9.89
CA ASN A 219 9.80 2.99 -9.12
C ASN A 219 8.47 2.48 -8.56
N GLY A 220 8.01 3.10 -7.48
CA GLY A 220 6.80 2.67 -6.82
C GLY A 220 6.16 3.74 -5.96
N ALA A 221 4.92 3.49 -5.57
CA ALA A 221 4.15 4.33 -4.67
C ALA A 221 3.59 3.47 -3.54
N THR A 222 3.63 3.99 -2.31
CA THR A 222 3.23 3.26 -1.11
C THR A 222 1.97 3.86 -0.48
N ALA A 223 1.04 3.00 -0.10
CA ALA A 223 -0.08 3.32 0.77
C ALA A 223 0.07 2.62 2.12
N VAL A 224 -0.46 3.25 3.18
CA VAL A 224 -0.53 2.67 4.52
C VAL A 224 -1.95 2.26 4.82
N ILE A 225 -2.17 0.99 5.12
CA ILE A 225 -3.46 0.49 5.59
C ILE A 225 -3.38 0.26 7.09
N HIS A 226 -4.37 0.77 7.81
CA HIS A 226 -4.51 0.57 9.24
C HIS A 226 -5.92 0.03 9.54
N VAL A 227 -5.97 -1.19 10.08
CA VAL A 227 -7.22 -1.87 10.44
C VAL A 227 -7.47 -1.74 11.95
N ILE A 228 -8.67 -1.33 12.35
CA ILE A 228 -9.12 -1.22 13.74
C ILE A 228 -10.19 -2.27 14.05
N GLN A 229 -10.20 -2.78 15.28
CA GLN A 229 -11.29 -3.65 15.74
C GLN A 229 -12.46 -2.79 16.20
N VAL A 230 -13.62 -2.98 15.59
CA VAL A 230 -14.86 -2.37 16.10
C VAL A 230 -15.44 -3.34 17.12
N MET A 231 -15.24 -3.04 18.40
CA MET A 231 -15.98 -3.73 19.46
C MET A 231 -17.46 -3.41 19.29
N SER A 232 -18.24 -4.38 18.83
CA SER A 232 -19.70 -4.28 18.80
C SER A 232 -20.21 -4.00 20.22
N SER A 233 -20.79 -2.83 20.43
CA SER A 233 -21.40 -2.40 21.70
C SER A 233 -22.49 -3.36 22.19
N ASN A 234 -23.02 -4.20 21.30
CA ASN A 234 -24.09 -5.15 21.62
C ASN A 234 -23.65 -6.23 22.62
N GLY A 235 -22.36 -6.59 22.66
CA GLY A 235 -21.84 -7.59 23.60
C GLY A 235 -21.53 -7.05 25.00
N ILE A 236 -21.18 -5.77 25.10
CA ILE A 236 -20.83 -5.12 26.38
C ILE A 236 -22.11 -4.70 27.11
N ILE A 237 -23.13 -4.23 26.38
CA ILE A 237 -24.37 -3.73 27.00
C ILE A 237 -25.16 -4.88 27.66
N LEU A 238 -25.29 -6.05 27.01
CA LEU A 238 -26.05 -7.16 27.58
C LEU A 238 -25.32 -7.85 28.76
N SER A 239 -24.00 -7.98 28.68
CA SER A 239 -23.21 -8.69 29.72
C SER A 239 -23.02 -7.87 31.00
N THR A 240 -22.94 -6.54 30.90
CA THR A 240 -22.73 -5.65 32.06
C THR A 240 -24.04 -5.10 32.63
N PHE A 241 -25.00 -4.71 31.78
CA PHE A 241 -26.27 -4.13 32.26
C PHE A 241 -27.38 -5.17 32.44
N GLY A 242 -27.29 -6.34 31.81
CA GLY A 242 -28.25 -7.44 32.00
C GLY A 242 -28.39 -7.89 33.46
N PRO A 243 -27.29 -8.20 34.16
CA PRO A 243 -27.34 -8.56 35.58
C PRO A 243 -27.85 -7.43 36.48
N ILE A 244 -27.53 -6.17 36.15
CA ILE A 244 -27.97 -4.99 36.92
C ILE A 244 -29.48 -4.77 36.75
N LEU A 245 -30.00 -4.90 35.53
CA LEU A 245 -31.44 -4.78 35.25
C LEU A 245 -32.23 -5.93 35.89
N LEU A 246 -31.73 -7.16 35.82
CA LEU A 246 -32.34 -8.31 36.51
C LEU A 246 -32.34 -8.11 38.03
N CYS A 247 -31.23 -7.65 38.60
CA CYS A 247 -31.14 -7.39 40.03
C CYS A 247 -32.13 -6.30 40.48
N LYS A 248 -32.25 -5.21 39.73
CA LYS A 248 -33.26 -4.16 39.99
C LYS A 248 -34.69 -4.70 39.88
N PHE A 249 -34.98 -5.55 38.90
CA PHE A 249 -36.31 -6.13 38.71
C PHE A 249 -36.67 -7.05 39.89
N ILE A 250 -35.73 -7.90 40.32
CA ILE A 250 -35.89 -8.78 41.49
C ILE A 250 -36.13 -7.95 42.75
N PHE A 251 -35.33 -6.90 42.98
CA PHE A 251 -35.54 -5.98 44.11
C PHE A 251 -36.92 -5.34 44.09
N LEU A 252 -37.41 -4.89 42.93
CA LEU A 252 -38.72 -4.25 42.78
C LEU A 252 -39.85 -5.24 43.09
N VAL A 253 -39.73 -6.49 42.62
CA VAL A 253 -40.69 -7.56 42.96
C VAL A 253 -40.70 -7.83 44.47
N PHE A 254 -39.54 -7.96 45.12
CA PHE A 254 -39.49 -8.13 46.58
C PHE A 254 -40.10 -6.95 47.33
N LEU A 255 -39.87 -5.73 46.87
CA LEU A 255 -40.42 -4.51 47.45
C LEU A 255 -41.95 -4.47 47.32
N LEU A 256 -42.49 -4.86 46.16
CA LEU A 256 -43.94 -4.99 45.94
C LEU A 256 -44.56 -6.07 46.82
N VAL A 257 -43.92 -7.23 46.96
CA VAL A 257 -44.36 -8.30 47.87
C VAL A 257 -44.34 -7.84 49.32
N PHE A 258 -43.28 -7.13 49.73
CA PHE A 258 -43.16 -6.58 51.08
C PHE A 258 -44.26 -5.55 51.36
N ILE A 259 -44.49 -4.60 50.45
CA ILE A 259 -45.57 -3.62 50.56
C ILE A 259 -46.93 -4.33 50.63
N SER A 260 -47.16 -5.34 49.79
CA SER A 260 -48.40 -6.11 49.80
C SER A 260 -48.62 -6.82 51.14
N ASN A 261 -47.56 -7.37 51.74
CA ASN A 261 -47.63 -7.99 53.06
C ASN A 261 -47.87 -6.96 54.19
N LEU A 262 -47.31 -5.75 54.10
CA LEU A 262 -47.60 -4.66 55.03
C LEU A 262 -49.07 -4.24 54.98
N PHE A 263 -49.63 -4.06 53.78
CA PHE A 263 -51.06 -3.77 53.62
C PHE A 263 -51.94 -4.89 54.19
N ARG A 264 -51.57 -6.16 53.97
CA ARG A 264 -52.28 -7.32 54.51
C ARG A 264 -52.22 -7.37 56.05
N GLN A 265 -51.10 -6.96 56.66
CA GLN A 265 -51.02 -6.83 58.12
C GLN A 265 -51.88 -5.68 58.64
N GLN A 266 -51.91 -4.54 57.95
CA GLN A 266 -52.75 -3.41 58.36
C GLN A 266 -54.25 -3.77 58.34
N GLU A 267 -54.70 -4.50 57.31
CA GLU A 267 -56.08 -4.98 57.22
C GLU A 267 -56.43 -5.99 58.32
N ASN A 268 -55.49 -6.87 58.69
CA ASN A 268 -55.67 -7.78 59.82
C ASN A 268 -55.68 -7.05 61.18
N THR A 269 -54.87 -6.00 61.35
CA THR A 269 -54.85 -5.20 62.59
C THR A 269 -56.14 -4.39 62.75
N GLN A 270 -56.69 -3.90 61.62
CA GLN A 270 -57.99 -3.22 61.59
C GLN A 270 -59.16 -4.19 61.86
N LYS A 271 -59.10 -5.42 61.33
CA LYS A 271 -60.07 -6.48 61.68
C LYS A 271 -60.02 -6.82 63.17
N ILE A 272 -58.85 -6.96 63.77
CA ILE A 272 -58.70 -7.24 65.21
C ILE A 272 -59.23 -6.09 66.09
N ASN A 273 -59.03 -4.83 65.69
CA ASN A 273 -59.58 -3.68 66.42
C ASN A 273 -61.11 -3.57 66.33
N LEU A 274 -61.73 -3.93 65.19
CA LEU A 274 -63.18 -3.99 65.07
C LEU A 274 -63.80 -5.13 65.91
N THR A 275 -63.13 -6.27 66.06
CA THR A 275 -63.62 -7.35 66.94
C THR A 275 -63.54 -6.97 68.42
N CYS A 276 -62.50 -6.22 68.84
CA CYS A 276 -62.38 -5.76 70.23
C CYS A 276 -63.37 -4.63 70.60
N GLN A 277 -63.78 -3.78 69.65
CA GLN A 277 -64.80 -2.74 69.91
C GLN A 277 -66.21 -3.32 70.13
N CYS A 278 -66.52 -4.50 69.57
CA CYS A 278 -67.81 -5.17 69.83
C CYS A 278 -67.89 -5.83 71.22
N TYR A 279 -66.77 -6.23 71.83
CA TYR A 279 -66.78 -6.86 73.16
C TYR A 279 -66.89 -5.86 74.33
N ALA A 280 -66.48 -4.60 74.14
CA ALA A 280 -66.47 -3.60 75.22
C ALA A 280 -67.82 -2.90 75.48
N ALA A 281 -68.84 -3.10 74.62
CA ALA A 281 -70.13 -2.40 74.72
C ALA A 281 -71.21 -3.11 75.57
N VAL A 282 -70.95 -4.32 76.10
CA VAL A 282 -72.00 -5.20 76.67
C VAL A 282 -72.04 -5.26 78.21
N GLN A 283 -71.13 -4.63 78.96
CA GLN A 283 -71.13 -4.78 80.43
C GLN A 283 -71.18 -3.44 81.17
N ARG A 284 -72.41 -3.00 81.47
CA ARG A 284 -72.72 -2.01 82.52
C ARG A 284 -73.14 -2.76 83.80
N PRO A 285 -72.70 -2.36 85.01
CA PRO A 285 -72.97 -3.10 86.24
C PRO A 285 -74.33 -2.74 86.86
N ARG A 286 -75.00 -3.72 87.48
CA ARG A 286 -76.06 -3.51 88.49
C ARG A 286 -75.71 -4.25 89.77
N GLU A 287 -75.96 -3.52 90.85
CA GLU A 287 -75.69 -3.80 92.26
C GLU A 287 -76.37 -5.05 92.86
N PRO A 288 -75.93 -5.46 94.06
CA PRO A 288 -76.19 -6.77 94.64
C PRO A 288 -77.33 -6.75 95.66
N THR A 289 -77.96 -7.91 95.89
CA THR A 289 -78.51 -8.24 97.21
C THR A 289 -78.55 -9.75 97.41
N THR A 290 -78.40 -10.09 98.68
CA THR A 290 -77.88 -11.32 99.28
C THR A 290 -78.97 -12.16 99.97
N TRP A 291 -78.57 -13.39 100.30
CA TRP A 291 -79.01 -14.25 101.43
C TRP A 291 -80.22 -15.18 101.21
N THR A 292 -79.94 -16.50 101.29
CA THR A 292 -80.42 -17.49 102.31
C THR A 292 -81.81 -18.02 101.98
N GLU A 293 -82.25 -19.25 102.21
CA GLU A 293 -81.91 -20.44 102.99
C GLU A 293 -82.99 -21.45 102.50
N LEU A 294 -82.83 -22.77 102.36
CA LEU A 294 -82.80 -23.80 103.39
C LEU A 294 -82.99 -25.14 102.63
N THR A 295 -82.23 -26.13 103.07
CA THR A 295 -82.55 -27.57 103.19
C THR A 295 -83.87 -28.10 102.62
N GLU A 296 -83.85 -29.29 101.99
CA GLU A 296 -84.36 -30.51 102.65
C GLU A 296 -83.99 -31.80 101.88
N TYR A 297 -83.72 -32.83 102.69
CA TYR A 297 -83.35 -34.21 102.40
C TYR A 297 -84.59 -35.10 102.16
N ARG A 298 -84.34 -36.37 101.77
CA ARG A 298 -85.26 -37.54 101.65
C ARG A 298 -85.96 -37.67 100.28
N LYS A 299 -85.98 -38.83 99.64
CA LYS A 299 -85.76 -40.22 100.05
C LYS A 299 -85.27 -41.03 98.85
#